data_AF-A0A372G1H5-F1
#
_entry.id   AF-A0A372G1H5-F1
#
_cell.length_a   1.000
_cell.length_b   1.000
_cell.length_c   1.000
_cell.angle_alpha   90.00
_cell.angle_beta   90.00
_cell.angle_gamma   90.00
#
_symmetry.space_group_name_H-M   'P 1'
#
loop_
_entity.id
_entity.type
_entity.pdbx_description
1 polymer ?
#
loop_
_entity_poly.entity_id
_entity_poly.type
_entity_poly.pdbx_seq_one_letter_code
_entity_poly.pdbx_strand_id
1 'polypeptide(L)'
;MTASTSYRIVEARNPAPTGTPPITSNATNAVRGRRRKLPRVTWLLQLFPVTTVVLAPYAVLIVPMAVLNDNPDVGFIVMLLALALPGCLVVELAFLGRMGRRGEWQRGLAEANAGYPHLFTIARAVVLVSITADLVSVQAGQGTIFTQITGEVASSPAAVVSSLFLGWRYLAFALLVASLLAGRASRLACLRWTLCLLGTQLVVGVATALTAPLMTYLSFLVALAAICGLLHSRFVVVALMALFLIWPTVYAARNDLRAGGGVAVDEAMSSADRLRLDLQVTRASEYDTPVDIERPGPVEVVRYGLVPRMFDPDRPALSTGARINEYLGGTSTSAYTFLSLGTVYFLEGPWGVVLFHAGWALVGVLLLRAGGAPGPIRLAVFSFAVAAPLMWSKVYPESMILFVQFTVAALPVLLLLRLSRRRPPSRAAPQHARSGT
;
A
#
# COMPACT_ATOMS: atom_id res chain seq x y z
N MET A 1 22.74 -9.64 32.46
CA MET A 1 22.17 -8.29 32.65
C MET A 1 20.76 -8.26 32.09
N THR A 2 19.79 -8.48 32.97
CA THR A 2 18.37 -8.72 32.66
C THR A 2 17.55 -7.44 32.87
N ALA A 3 17.14 -6.79 31.77
CA ALA A 3 16.21 -5.67 31.82
C ALA A 3 14.76 -6.21 31.84
N SER A 4 14.28 -6.48 33.05
CA SER A 4 12.86 -6.74 33.34
C SER A 4 12.03 -5.50 32.97
N THR A 5 11.12 -5.64 32.01
CA THR A 5 10.13 -4.60 31.67
C THR A 5 8.79 -5.00 32.26
N SER A 6 8.53 -4.55 33.49
CA SER A 6 7.26 -4.76 34.19
C SER A 6 6.10 -4.12 33.42
N TYR A 7 5.21 -4.95 32.88
CA TYR A 7 3.90 -4.54 32.40
C TYR A 7 2.94 -4.46 33.59
N ARG A 8 2.55 -3.25 33.99
CA ARG A 8 1.47 -3.04 34.95
C ARG A 8 0.14 -3.04 34.20
N ILE A 9 -0.56 -4.17 34.27
CA ILE A 9 -1.98 -4.29 33.90
C ILE A 9 -2.75 -3.59 35.01
N VAL A 10 -3.41 -2.47 34.69
CA VAL A 10 -4.37 -1.83 35.60
C VAL A 10 -5.71 -2.48 35.32
N GLU A 11 -6.02 -3.49 36.12
CA GLU A 11 -7.36 -4.06 36.26
C GLU A 11 -8.27 -3.01 36.92
N ALA A 12 -9.30 -2.58 36.18
CA ALA A 12 -10.38 -1.78 36.72
C ALA A 12 -11.42 -2.72 37.34
N ARG A 13 -11.41 -2.86 38.66
CA ARG A 13 -12.53 -3.37 39.44
C ARG A 13 -12.74 -2.45 40.63
N ASN A 14 -13.92 -1.87 40.72
CA ASN A 14 -14.55 -1.46 41.97
C ASN A 14 -16.07 -1.36 41.74
N PRO A 15 -16.91 -2.07 42.49
CA PRO A 15 -18.22 -1.56 42.84
C PRO A 15 -18.11 -0.65 44.08
N ALA A 16 -18.96 0.38 44.10
CA ALA A 16 -19.07 1.38 45.16
C ALA A 16 -19.49 0.78 46.52
N PRO A 17 -19.44 1.57 47.61
CA PRO A 17 -20.66 2.31 47.94
C PRO A 17 -20.47 3.73 48.52
N THR A 18 -21.50 4.54 48.22
CA THR A 18 -22.13 5.62 49.02
C THR A 18 -21.34 6.85 49.47
N GLY A 19 -21.80 8.00 48.95
CA GLY A 19 -22.03 9.20 49.76
C GLY A 19 -20.90 10.23 49.76
N THR A 20 -20.80 11.06 48.72
CA THR A 20 -20.19 12.40 48.80
C THR A 20 -20.56 13.22 47.53
N PRO A 21 -20.70 14.55 47.64
CA PRO A 21 -21.31 15.41 46.60
C PRO A 21 -20.43 15.54 45.35
N PRO A 22 -21.00 15.98 44.20
CA PRO A 22 -20.33 15.91 42.91
C PRO A 22 -19.20 16.94 42.85
N ILE A 23 -17.97 16.47 43.04
CA ILE A 23 -16.79 17.17 42.55
C ILE A 23 -16.95 17.21 41.03
N THR A 24 -17.14 18.40 40.49
CA THR A 24 -17.02 18.74 39.07
C THR A 24 -15.62 18.33 38.60
N SER A 25 -15.49 17.05 38.26
CA SER A 25 -14.27 16.50 37.73
C SER A 25 -14.00 17.18 36.39
N ASN A 26 -12.99 18.02 36.39
CA ASN A 26 -12.44 18.70 35.24
C ASN A 26 -12.14 17.68 34.13
N ALA A 27 -13.09 17.52 33.20
CA ALA A 27 -12.95 16.77 31.95
C ALA A 27 -11.89 17.38 30.99
N THR A 28 -11.22 18.46 31.40
CA THR A 28 -10.13 19.10 30.67
C THR A 28 -8.78 18.36 30.79
N ASN A 29 -8.65 17.35 31.65
CA ASN A 29 -7.39 16.63 31.86
C ASN A 29 -7.16 15.40 30.96
N ALA A 30 -8.13 14.98 30.13
CA ALA A 30 -8.00 13.80 29.28
C ALA A 30 -7.20 14.02 27.96
N VAL A 31 -6.88 15.27 27.60
CA VAL A 31 -6.29 15.61 26.27
C VAL A 31 -4.85 16.15 26.37
N ARG A 32 -4.16 16.01 27.51
CA ARG A 32 -2.69 16.20 27.55
C ARG A 32 -1.97 14.90 27.19
N GLY A 33 -2.15 14.47 25.94
CA GLY A 33 -1.30 13.45 25.34
C GLY A 33 0.16 13.89 25.40
N ARG A 34 0.97 13.24 26.25
CA ARG A 34 2.43 13.41 26.33
C ARG A 34 2.99 13.52 24.92
N ARG A 35 3.74 14.60 24.63
CA ARG A 35 4.52 14.78 23.40
C ARG A 35 5.53 13.63 23.29
N ARG A 36 5.12 12.46 22.79
CA ARG A 36 6.07 11.43 22.39
C ARG A 36 6.82 11.99 21.20
N LYS A 37 8.08 12.37 21.40
CA LYS A 37 9.00 12.67 20.31
C LYS A 37 9.05 11.41 19.45
N LEU A 38 8.57 11.48 18.22
CA LEU A 38 8.72 10.40 17.26
C LEU A 38 10.21 10.04 17.12
N PRO A 39 10.59 8.86 16.63
CA PRO A 39 11.95 8.60 16.15
C PRO A 39 12.29 9.56 15.01
N ARG A 40 13.56 9.97 14.87
CA ARG A 40 14.01 10.90 13.80
C ARG A 40 13.70 10.33 12.42
N VAL A 41 13.92 9.04 12.24
CA VAL A 41 13.64 8.30 11.00
C VAL A 41 12.17 8.43 10.61
N THR A 42 11.24 8.10 11.50
CA THR A 42 9.78 8.18 11.22
C THR A 42 9.34 9.58 10.79
N TRP A 43 9.97 10.62 11.33
CA TRP A 43 9.69 11.99 10.92
C TRP A 43 10.17 12.28 9.50
N LEU A 44 11.37 11.81 9.12
CA LEU A 44 11.85 11.91 7.73
C LEU A 44 10.93 11.17 6.75
N LEU A 45 10.43 10.00 7.13
CA LEU A 45 9.47 9.25 6.28
C LEU A 45 8.16 10.02 6.05
N GLN A 46 7.72 10.80 7.04
CA GLN A 46 6.53 11.65 6.93
C GLN A 46 6.80 12.92 6.12
N LEU A 47 8.03 13.43 6.13
CA LEU A 47 8.47 14.57 5.33
C LEU A 47 8.61 14.22 3.84
N PHE A 48 8.95 12.97 3.53
CA PHE A 48 9.20 12.52 2.16
C PHE A 48 8.52 11.17 1.86
N PRO A 49 7.18 11.07 1.98
CA PRO A 49 6.46 9.80 1.89
C PRO A 49 6.62 9.10 0.54
N VAL A 50 6.55 9.83 -0.58
CA VAL A 50 6.66 9.26 -1.93
C VAL A 50 8.11 8.93 -2.24
N THR A 51 9.05 9.83 -1.96
CA THR A 51 10.49 9.54 -2.12
C THR A 51 10.88 8.30 -1.31
N THR A 52 10.37 8.16 -0.08
CA THR A 52 10.60 6.97 0.76
C THR A 52 10.08 5.71 0.11
N VAL A 53 8.84 5.72 -0.38
CA VAL A 53 8.21 4.52 -1.00
C VAL A 53 8.97 4.08 -2.23
N VAL A 54 9.43 5.03 -3.05
CA VAL A 54 10.22 4.76 -4.25
C VAL A 54 11.63 4.26 -3.89
N LEU A 55 12.31 4.89 -2.93
CA LEU A 55 13.69 4.57 -2.55
C LEU A 55 13.81 3.25 -1.77
N ALA A 56 12.88 2.97 -0.86
CA ALA A 56 13.00 1.87 0.10
C ALA A 56 13.27 0.49 -0.53
N PRO A 57 12.52 0.01 -1.55
CA PRO A 57 12.79 -1.31 -2.14
C PRO A 57 14.16 -1.36 -2.81
N TYR A 58 14.64 -0.26 -3.37
CA TYR A 58 15.96 -0.22 -4.00
C TYR A 58 17.09 -0.19 -2.97
N ALA A 59 16.95 0.63 -1.93
CA ALA A 59 17.97 0.75 -0.88
C ALA A 59 18.08 -0.52 -0.03
N VAL A 60 16.99 -1.26 0.17
CA VAL A 60 16.94 -2.42 1.07
C VAL A 60 17.17 -3.74 0.33
N LEU A 61 16.65 -3.88 -0.88
CA LEU A 61 16.64 -5.16 -1.60
C LEU A 61 17.48 -5.10 -2.87
N ILE A 62 17.18 -4.18 -3.78
CA ILE A 62 17.69 -4.26 -5.16
C ILE A 62 19.17 -3.90 -5.25
N VAL A 63 19.58 -2.75 -4.71
CA VAL A 63 20.99 -2.31 -4.77
C VAL A 63 21.91 -3.21 -3.95
N PRO A 64 21.57 -3.60 -2.69
CA PRO A 64 22.39 -4.56 -1.96
C PRO A 64 22.55 -5.89 -2.69
N MET A 65 21.49 -6.42 -3.30
CA MET A 65 21.58 -7.65 -4.10
C MET A 65 22.47 -7.46 -5.33
N ALA A 66 22.35 -6.33 -6.03
CA ALA A 66 23.18 -6.04 -7.20
C ALA A 66 24.68 -5.97 -6.84
N VAL A 67 25.02 -5.37 -5.69
CA VAL A 67 26.40 -5.30 -5.18
C VAL A 67 26.90 -6.66 -4.72
N LEU A 68 26.10 -7.42 -3.97
CA LEU A 68 26.49 -8.74 -3.46
C LEU A 68 26.69 -9.78 -4.57
N ASN A 69 26.08 -9.58 -5.73
CA ASN A 69 26.17 -10.48 -6.89
C ASN A 69 27.01 -9.89 -8.03
N ASP A 70 27.84 -8.87 -7.75
CA ASP A 70 28.75 -8.23 -8.72
C ASP A 70 28.08 -7.89 -10.06
N ASN A 71 26.86 -7.36 -10.02
CA ASN A 71 26.12 -7.03 -11.23
C ASN A 71 26.83 -5.87 -11.98
N PRO A 72 27.21 -6.04 -13.26
CA PRO A 72 27.95 -5.02 -14.01
C PRO A 72 27.14 -3.72 -14.22
N ASP A 73 25.81 -3.80 -14.18
CA ASP A 73 24.89 -2.71 -14.47
C ASP A 73 24.35 -2.00 -13.21
N VAL A 74 25.04 -2.12 -12.07
CA VAL A 74 24.69 -1.37 -10.85
C VAL A 74 24.58 0.14 -11.13
N GLY A 75 25.44 0.67 -12.01
CA GLY A 75 25.39 2.07 -12.44
C GLY A 75 24.05 2.46 -13.07
N PHE A 76 23.45 1.57 -13.86
CA PHE A 76 22.13 1.79 -14.47
C PHE A 76 21.01 1.81 -13.42
N ILE A 77 21.04 0.91 -12.43
CA ILE A 77 20.08 0.91 -11.32
C ILE A 77 20.16 2.24 -10.54
N VAL A 78 21.38 2.71 -10.24
CA VAL A 78 21.60 3.99 -9.56
C VAL A 78 21.15 5.16 -10.42
N MET A 79 21.37 5.12 -11.73
CA MET A 79 20.89 6.13 -12.67
C MET A 79 19.35 6.23 -12.65
N LEU A 80 18.62 5.10 -12.67
CA LEU A 80 17.15 5.11 -12.61
C LEU A 80 16.64 5.75 -11.30
N LEU A 81 17.30 5.47 -10.17
CA LEU A 81 17.00 6.15 -8.91
C LEU A 81 17.32 7.65 -8.99
N ALA A 82 18.47 8.01 -9.56
CA ALA A 82 18.86 9.40 -9.75
C ALA A 82 17.91 10.17 -10.68
N LEU A 83 17.19 9.49 -11.58
CA LEU A 83 16.11 10.10 -12.38
C LEU A 83 14.81 10.26 -11.56
N ALA A 84 14.41 9.23 -10.82
CA ALA A 84 13.12 9.24 -10.12
C ALA A 84 13.08 10.14 -8.87
N LEU A 85 14.16 10.18 -8.09
CA LEU A 85 14.16 10.81 -6.77
C LEU A 85 14.16 12.35 -6.80
N PRO A 86 14.91 13.05 -7.67
CA PRO A 86 14.91 14.51 -7.67
C PRO A 86 13.53 15.11 -7.93
N GLY A 87 12.76 14.55 -8.87
CA GLY A 87 11.39 14.98 -9.13
C GLY A 87 10.50 14.83 -7.90
N CYS A 88 10.60 13.70 -7.19
CA CYS A 88 9.88 13.49 -5.94
C CYS A 88 10.30 14.50 -4.86
N LEU A 89 11.61 14.66 -4.66
CA LEU A 89 12.18 15.55 -3.65
C LEU A 89 11.78 16.99 -3.90
N VAL A 90 11.90 17.51 -5.14
CA VAL A 90 11.54 18.89 -5.48
C VAL A 90 10.07 19.16 -5.12
N VAL A 91 9.17 18.24 -5.47
CA VAL A 91 7.74 18.38 -5.17
C VAL A 91 7.47 18.29 -3.66
N GLU A 92 8.08 17.34 -2.96
CA GLU A 92 7.88 17.19 -1.52
C GLU A 92 8.50 18.34 -0.71
N LEU A 93 9.64 18.87 -1.15
CA LEU A 93 10.33 20.04 -0.61
C LEU A 93 9.51 21.32 -0.79
N ALA A 94 8.95 21.55 -1.99
CA ALA A 94 8.12 22.72 -2.29
C ALA A 94 6.89 22.83 -1.37
N PHE A 95 6.45 21.71 -0.78
CA PHE A 95 5.30 21.64 0.13
C PHE A 95 5.71 21.36 1.59
N LEU A 96 6.99 21.46 1.94
CA LEU A 96 7.47 21.34 3.32
C LEU A 96 6.90 22.42 4.23
N GLY A 97 6.79 23.66 3.71
CA GLY A 97 6.26 24.80 4.48
C GLY A 97 4.82 24.62 4.96
N ARG A 98 4.06 23.68 4.35
CA ARG A 98 2.70 23.31 4.78
C ARG A 98 2.69 22.24 5.87
N MET A 99 3.85 21.71 6.24
CA MET A 99 3.97 20.73 7.29
C MET A 99 4.16 21.44 8.64
N GLY A 100 3.25 21.17 9.58
CA GLY A 100 3.39 21.65 10.94
C GLY A 100 4.61 21.06 11.65
N ARG A 101 4.87 21.54 12.87
CA ARG A 101 5.97 21.03 13.70
C ARG A 101 5.80 19.52 13.96
N ARG A 102 6.92 18.88 14.31
CA ARG A 102 6.95 17.46 14.64
C ARG A 102 5.85 17.07 15.64
N GLY A 103 5.00 16.13 15.23
CA GLY A 103 3.86 15.64 16.03
C GLY A 103 2.55 16.40 15.82
N GLU A 104 2.55 17.58 15.21
CA GLU A 104 1.31 18.28 14.81
C GLU A 104 0.59 17.52 13.70
N TRP A 105 1.33 16.89 12.79
CA TRP A 105 0.74 16.04 11.75
C TRP A 105 -0.09 14.88 12.33
N GLN A 106 0.41 14.20 13.37
CA GLN A 106 -0.31 13.12 14.04
C GLN A 106 -1.55 13.62 14.79
N ARG A 107 -1.49 14.82 15.39
CA ARG A 107 -2.65 15.43 16.02
C ARG A 107 -3.69 15.83 14.98
N GLY A 108 -3.27 16.47 13.89
CA GLY A 108 -4.15 16.84 12.79
C GLY A 108 -4.82 15.62 12.17
N LEU A 109 -4.11 14.49 12.04
CA LEU A 109 -4.69 13.20 11.63
C LEU A 109 -5.76 12.72 12.61
N ALA A 110 -5.45 12.71 13.90
CA ALA A 110 -6.39 12.28 14.94
C ALA A 110 -7.65 13.16 14.92
N GLU A 111 -7.48 14.48 14.81
CA GLU A 111 -8.57 15.47 14.73
C GLU A 111 -9.40 15.30 13.45
N ALA A 112 -8.75 15.15 12.28
CA ALA A 112 -9.42 14.93 11.00
C ALA A 112 -10.23 13.63 10.99
N ASN A 113 -9.73 12.58 11.65
CA ASN A 113 -10.39 11.29 11.73
C ASN A 113 -11.44 11.22 12.86
N ALA A 114 -11.35 12.06 13.90
CA ALA A 114 -12.30 12.06 15.02
C ALA A 114 -13.75 12.35 14.60
N GLY A 115 -13.94 13.10 13.51
CA GLY A 115 -15.24 13.45 12.93
C GLY A 115 -16.02 12.28 12.31
N TYR A 116 -15.45 11.07 12.27
CA TYR A 116 -16.06 9.87 11.70
C TYR A 116 -16.41 8.85 12.80
N PRO A 117 -17.60 8.90 13.40
CA PRO A 117 -17.98 8.05 14.54
C PRO A 117 -18.02 6.55 14.19
N HIS A 118 -18.42 6.21 12.97
CA HIS A 118 -18.58 4.82 12.52
C HIS A 118 -17.35 4.26 11.80
N LEU A 119 -16.22 4.98 11.81
CA LEU A 119 -15.02 4.64 11.03
C LEU A 119 -14.55 3.20 11.25
N PHE A 120 -14.48 2.76 12.51
CA PHE A 120 -14.02 1.40 12.82
C PHE A 120 -15.02 0.32 12.43
N THR A 121 -16.32 0.57 12.53
CA THR A 121 -17.35 -0.37 12.07
C THR A 121 -17.32 -0.51 10.55
N ILE A 122 -17.20 0.60 9.83
CA ILE A 122 -17.03 0.60 8.38
C ILE A 122 -15.75 -0.15 8.00
N ALA A 123 -14.63 0.11 8.67
CA ALA A 123 -13.37 -0.59 8.43
C ALA A 123 -13.52 -2.12 8.55
N ARG A 124 -14.17 -2.61 9.62
CA ARG A 124 -14.43 -4.05 9.81
C ARG A 124 -15.30 -4.65 8.72
N ALA A 125 -16.35 -3.95 8.30
CA ALA A 125 -17.20 -4.40 7.20
C ALA A 125 -16.40 -4.52 5.89
N VAL A 126 -15.58 -3.53 5.57
CA VAL A 126 -14.70 -3.57 4.38
C VAL A 126 -13.68 -4.69 4.48
N VAL A 127 -13.12 -4.97 5.67
CA VAL A 127 -12.24 -6.13 5.88
C VAL A 127 -12.97 -7.42 5.55
N LEU A 128 -14.16 -7.65 6.14
CA LEU A 128 -14.93 -8.88 5.94
C LEU A 128 -15.31 -9.07 4.47
N VAL A 129 -15.76 -8.01 3.80
CA VAL A 129 -16.10 -8.04 2.37
C VAL A 129 -14.86 -8.33 1.53
N SER A 130 -13.72 -7.67 1.81
CA SER A 130 -12.47 -7.92 1.09
C SER A 130 -12.00 -9.37 1.25
N ILE A 131 -12.08 -9.93 2.47
CA ILE A 131 -11.69 -11.32 2.73
C ILE A 131 -12.58 -12.26 1.94
N THR A 132 -13.90 -12.04 2.01
CA THR A 132 -14.88 -12.88 1.31
C THR A 132 -14.68 -12.81 -0.19
N ALA A 133 -14.50 -11.60 -0.75
CA ALA A 133 -14.27 -11.42 -2.18
C ALA A 133 -12.96 -12.06 -2.66
N ASP A 134 -11.85 -11.90 -1.91
CA ASP A 134 -10.56 -12.54 -2.25
C ASP A 134 -10.68 -14.08 -2.21
N LEU A 135 -11.37 -14.65 -1.21
CA LEU A 135 -11.56 -16.11 -1.11
C LEU A 135 -12.48 -16.66 -2.21
N VAL A 136 -13.59 -15.98 -2.50
CA VAL A 136 -14.50 -16.36 -3.59
C VAL A 136 -13.81 -16.24 -4.94
N SER A 137 -13.00 -15.19 -5.15
CA SER A 137 -12.20 -14.99 -6.36
C SER A 137 -11.25 -16.16 -6.60
N VAL A 138 -10.54 -16.59 -5.56
CA VAL A 138 -9.64 -17.75 -5.63
C VAL A 138 -10.38 -19.06 -5.86
N GLN A 139 -11.50 -19.29 -5.17
CA GLN A 139 -12.33 -20.49 -5.39
C GLN A 139 -12.89 -20.54 -6.81
N ALA A 140 -13.19 -19.37 -7.39
CA ALA A 140 -13.60 -19.22 -8.78
C ALA A 140 -12.46 -19.38 -9.79
N GLY A 141 -11.23 -19.71 -9.34
CA GLY A 141 -10.06 -19.94 -10.19
C GLY A 141 -9.34 -18.67 -10.65
N GLN A 142 -9.79 -17.49 -10.23
CA GLN A 142 -9.22 -16.22 -10.68
C GLN A 142 -7.76 -16.06 -10.20
N GLY A 143 -6.86 -15.81 -11.14
CA GLY A 143 -5.44 -15.59 -10.83
C GLY A 143 -4.67 -16.86 -10.48
N THR A 144 -5.24 -18.04 -10.70
CA THR A 144 -4.50 -19.30 -10.63
C THR A 144 -3.52 -19.41 -11.79
N ILE A 145 -2.42 -20.14 -11.58
CA ILE A 145 -1.45 -20.40 -12.65
C ILE A 145 -2.09 -21.10 -13.87
N PHE A 146 -3.11 -21.92 -13.64
CA PHE A 146 -3.88 -22.57 -14.69
C PHE A 146 -4.58 -21.56 -15.60
N THR A 147 -5.31 -20.58 -15.04
CA THR A 147 -5.92 -19.50 -15.84
C THR A 147 -4.89 -18.64 -16.59
N GLN A 148 -3.65 -18.57 -16.11
CA GLN A 148 -2.56 -17.89 -16.83
C GLN A 148 -2.01 -18.72 -17.99
N ILE A 149 -1.97 -20.04 -17.86
CA ILE A 149 -1.45 -20.97 -18.89
C ILE A 149 -2.50 -21.25 -19.97
N THR A 150 -3.76 -21.44 -19.59
CA THR A 150 -4.84 -21.77 -20.54
C THR A 150 -5.40 -20.53 -21.24
N GLY A 151 -5.11 -19.32 -20.74
CA GLY A 151 -5.69 -18.08 -21.24
C GLY A 151 -7.19 -17.93 -20.96
N GLU A 152 -7.80 -18.92 -20.30
CA GLU A 152 -9.20 -18.86 -19.91
C GLU A 152 -9.34 -17.94 -18.70
N VAL A 153 -9.84 -16.74 -18.96
CA VAL A 153 -10.32 -15.86 -17.88
C VAL A 153 -11.49 -16.57 -17.23
N ALA A 154 -11.39 -16.86 -15.93
CA ALA A 154 -12.49 -17.40 -15.15
C ALA A 154 -13.76 -16.54 -15.39
N SER A 155 -14.65 -17.02 -16.25
CA SER A 155 -15.87 -16.34 -16.68
C SER A 155 -17.01 -16.54 -15.69
N SER A 156 -16.73 -17.16 -14.55
CA SER A 156 -17.75 -17.42 -13.54
C SER A 156 -18.32 -16.10 -13.01
N PRO A 157 -19.64 -16.03 -12.80
CA PRO A 157 -20.28 -14.85 -12.20
C PRO A 157 -19.66 -14.46 -10.86
N ALA A 158 -19.18 -15.45 -10.10
CA ALA A 158 -18.47 -15.25 -8.84
C ALA A 158 -17.16 -14.46 -9.00
N ALA A 159 -16.34 -14.79 -10.00
CA ALA A 159 -15.11 -14.03 -10.30
C ALA A 159 -15.42 -12.60 -10.74
N VAL A 160 -16.47 -12.42 -11.56
CA VAL A 160 -16.93 -11.10 -12.01
C VAL A 160 -17.35 -10.23 -10.83
N VAL A 161 -18.20 -10.75 -9.94
CA VAL A 161 -18.67 -10.01 -8.75
C VAL A 161 -17.51 -9.70 -7.81
N SER A 162 -16.62 -10.66 -7.54
CA SER A 162 -15.46 -10.43 -6.67
C SER A 162 -14.52 -9.36 -7.22
N SER A 163 -14.41 -9.23 -8.55
CA SER A 163 -13.59 -8.19 -9.18
C SER A 163 -14.06 -6.76 -8.87
N LEU A 164 -15.33 -6.55 -8.49
CA LEU A 164 -15.86 -5.25 -8.06
C LEU A 164 -15.27 -4.76 -6.74
N PHE A 165 -14.70 -5.68 -5.95
CA PHE A 165 -14.07 -5.38 -4.66
C PHE A 165 -12.55 -5.30 -4.77
N LEU A 166 -12.02 -5.18 -5.99
CA LEU A 166 -10.59 -5.06 -6.23
C LEU A 166 -10.02 -3.86 -5.46
N GLY A 167 -8.95 -4.10 -4.70
CA GLY A 167 -8.27 -3.08 -3.90
C GLY A 167 -8.90 -2.82 -2.52
N TRP A 168 -10.01 -3.46 -2.17
CA TRP A 168 -10.65 -3.29 -0.86
C TRP A 168 -9.75 -3.71 0.31
N ARG A 169 -8.78 -4.61 0.10
CA ARG A 169 -7.77 -4.95 1.13
C ARG A 169 -6.89 -3.75 1.52
N TYR A 170 -6.58 -2.88 0.56
CA TYR A 170 -5.77 -1.68 0.77
C TYR A 170 -6.61 -0.61 1.47
N LEU A 171 -7.86 -0.44 1.02
CA LEU A 171 -8.87 0.40 1.66
C LEU A 171 -9.10 0.00 3.12
N ALA A 172 -9.35 -1.29 3.36
CA ALA A 172 -9.59 -1.86 4.68
C ALA A 172 -8.44 -1.52 5.64
N PHE A 173 -7.20 -1.76 5.21
CA PHE A 173 -6.03 -1.43 6.02
C PHE A 173 -5.89 0.07 6.28
N ALA A 174 -6.08 0.91 5.26
CA ALA A 174 -6.05 2.37 5.43
C ALA A 174 -7.10 2.85 6.44
N LEU A 175 -8.32 2.29 6.41
CA LEU A 175 -9.39 2.61 7.36
C LEU A 175 -9.12 2.06 8.77
N LEU A 176 -8.49 0.90 8.91
CA LEU A 176 -8.04 0.37 10.20
C LEU A 176 -6.97 1.28 10.82
N VAL A 177 -5.99 1.72 10.02
CA VAL A 177 -4.97 2.69 10.43
C VAL A 177 -5.60 4.02 10.82
N ALA A 178 -6.53 4.56 10.01
CA ALA A 178 -7.26 5.77 10.35
C ALA A 178 -8.06 5.61 11.65
N SER A 179 -8.70 4.46 11.86
CA SER A 179 -9.45 4.14 13.09
C SER A 179 -8.55 4.10 14.32
N LEU A 180 -7.35 3.51 14.20
CA LEU A 180 -6.36 3.47 15.25
C LEU A 180 -5.85 4.87 15.60
N LEU A 181 -5.51 5.68 14.59
CA LEU A 181 -5.05 7.05 14.76
C LEU A 181 -6.15 7.97 15.34
N ALA A 182 -7.42 7.70 15.04
CA ALA A 182 -8.57 8.38 15.60
C ALA A 182 -8.90 7.98 17.05
N GLY A 183 -8.21 6.98 17.61
CA GLY A 183 -8.56 6.40 18.91
C GLY A 183 -9.87 5.61 18.92
N ARG A 184 -10.41 5.25 17.74
CA ARG A 184 -11.65 4.48 17.59
C ARG A 184 -11.44 2.97 17.65
N ALA A 185 -10.19 2.52 17.52
CA ALA A 185 -9.79 1.12 17.62
C ALA A 185 -8.61 0.98 18.59
N SER A 186 -8.59 -0.11 19.36
CA SER A 186 -7.41 -0.48 20.13
C SER A 186 -6.32 -1.03 19.19
N ARG A 187 -5.05 -0.94 19.62
CA ARG A 187 -3.92 -1.51 18.86
C ARG A 187 -4.09 -2.99 18.60
N LEU A 188 -4.56 -3.74 19.61
CA LEU A 188 -4.80 -5.16 19.51
C LEU A 188 -5.90 -5.47 18.49
N ALA A 189 -7.00 -4.71 18.49
CA ALA A 189 -8.06 -4.91 17.51
C ALA A 189 -7.57 -4.62 16.09
N CYS A 190 -6.83 -3.52 15.88
CA CYS A 190 -6.22 -3.20 14.59
C CYS A 190 -5.25 -4.29 14.12
N LEU A 191 -4.41 -4.81 15.03
CA LEU A 191 -3.48 -5.89 14.73
C LEU A 191 -4.23 -7.17 14.33
N ARG A 192 -5.27 -7.57 15.08
CA ARG A 192 -6.08 -8.76 14.77
C ARG A 192 -6.67 -8.69 13.36
N TRP A 193 -7.30 -7.57 13.00
CA TRP A 193 -7.88 -7.41 11.66
C TRP A 193 -6.81 -7.34 10.56
N THR A 194 -5.65 -6.75 10.85
CA THR A 194 -4.51 -6.74 9.91
C THR A 194 -3.97 -8.16 9.71
N LEU A 195 -3.87 -8.97 10.77
CA LEU A 195 -3.49 -10.37 10.69
C LEU A 195 -4.52 -11.21 9.92
N CYS A 196 -5.82 -10.93 10.05
CA CYS A 196 -6.85 -11.58 9.23
C CYS A 196 -6.67 -11.27 7.74
N LEU A 197 -6.44 -10.00 7.38
CA LEU A 197 -6.15 -9.62 5.99
C LEU A 197 -4.87 -10.31 5.48
N LEU A 198 -3.80 -10.32 6.27
CA LEU A 198 -2.55 -10.96 5.91
C LEU A 198 -2.70 -12.48 5.75
N GLY A 199 -3.41 -13.13 6.68
CA GLY A 199 -3.71 -14.56 6.61
C GLY A 199 -4.53 -14.90 5.37
N THR A 200 -5.46 -14.03 4.97
CA THR A 200 -6.20 -14.20 3.71
C THR A 200 -5.28 -14.12 2.50
N GLN A 201 -4.35 -13.17 2.46
CA GLN A 201 -3.37 -13.09 1.35
C GLN A 201 -2.41 -14.28 1.33
N LEU A 202 -2.10 -14.86 2.48
CA LEU A 202 -1.34 -16.11 2.56
C LEU A 202 -2.13 -17.27 1.94
N VAL A 203 -3.41 -17.42 2.30
CA VAL A 203 -4.31 -18.43 1.72
C VAL A 203 -4.44 -18.24 0.20
N VAL A 204 -4.66 -17.00 -0.26
CA VAL A 204 -4.71 -16.66 -1.69
C VAL A 204 -3.40 -17.04 -2.38
N GLY A 205 -2.25 -16.69 -1.80
CA GLY A 205 -0.95 -16.98 -2.38
C GLY A 205 -0.65 -18.48 -2.48
N VAL A 206 -1.03 -19.25 -1.46
CA VAL A 206 -0.93 -20.72 -1.46
C VAL A 206 -1.86 -21.31 -2.53
N ALA A 207 -3.14 -20.94 -2.52
CA ALA A 207 -4.14 -21.50 -3.43
C ALA A 207 -3.89 -21.14 -4.91
N THR A 208 -3.24 -20.01 -5.19
CA THR A 208 -2.87 -19.59 -6.56
C THR A 208 -1.46 -20.00 -6.96
N ALA A 209 -0.64 -20.53 -6.03
CA ALA A 209 0.79 -20.76 -6.20
C ALA A 209 1.56 -19.52 -6.71
N LEU A 210 1.14 -18.33 -6.24
CA LEU A 210 1.72 -17.02 -6.55
C LEU A 210 2.09 -16.28 -5.26
N THR A 211 3.39 -16.07 -5.06
CA THR A 211 3.92 -15.34 -3.89
C THR A 211 3.96 -13.82 -4.10
N ALA A 212 3.93 -13.35 -5.35
CA ALA A 212 4.03 -11.93 -5.68
C ALA A 212 2.89 -11.06 -5.08
N PRO A 213 1.61 -11.48 -5.09
CA PRO A 213 0.54 -10.71 -4.43
C PRO A 213 0.75 -10.53 -2.92
N LEU A 214 1.25 -11.57 -2.24
CA LEU A 214 1.54 -11.52 -0.80
C LEU A 214 2.70 -10.54 -0.52
N MET A 215 3.79 -10.63 -1.28
CA MET A 215 4.94 -9.72 -1.15
C MET A 215 4.57 -8.27 -1.42
N THR A 216 3.72 -8.04 -2.43
CA THR A 216 3.15 -6.73 -2.75
C THR A 216 2.33 -6.19 -1.57
N TYR A 217 1.46 -7.02 -0.99
CA TYR A 217 0.64 -6.62 0.15
C TYR A 217 1.49 -6.33 1.39
N LEU A 218 2.49 -7.15 1.71
CA LEU A 218 3.43 -6.92 2.81
C LEU A 218 4.20 -5.60 2.63
N SER A 219 4.71 -5.33 1.42
CA SER A 219 5.40 -4.08 1.09
C SER A 219 4.50 -2.87 1.34
N PHE A 220 3.24 -2.97 0.90
CA PHE A 220 2.22 -1.94 1.14
C PHE A 220 1.95 -1.72 2.64
N LEU A 221 1.74 -2.79 3.41
CA LEU A 221 1.47 -2.70 4.86
C LEU A 221 2.60 -1.98 5.57
N VAL A 222 3.85 -2.35 5.27
CA VAL A 222 5.05 -1.74 5.85
C VAL A 222 5.16 -0.28 5.44
N ALA A 223 5.02 0.04 4.15
CA ALA A 223 5.09 1.40 3.64
C ALA A 223 4.06 2.32 4.32
N LEU A 224 2.78 1.94 4.30
CA LEU A 224 1.72 2.77 4.87
C LEU A 224 1.85 2.89 6.40
N ALA A 225 2.19 1.80 7.10
CA ALA A 225 2.38 1.85 8.54
C ALA A 225 3.62 2.69 8.93
N ALA A 226 4.68 2.71 8.11
CA ALA A 226 5.84 3.56 8.30
C ALA A 226 5.51 5.04 8.10
N ILE A 227 4.80 5.39 7.02
CA ILE A 227 4.35 6.76 6.74
C ILE A 227 3.41 7.26 7.85
N CYS A 228 2.47 6.43 8.30
CA CYS A 228 1.59 6.77 9.42
C CYS A 228 2.29 6.79 10.80
N GLY A 229 3.57 6.38 10.86
CA GLY A 229 4.37 6.37 12.08
C GLY A 229 3.93 5.33 13.11
N LEU A 230 3.36 4.21 12.64
CA LEU A 230 2.97 3.07 13.47
C LEU A 230 4.13 2.09 13.71
N LEU A 231 5.08 2.03 12.78
CA LEU A 231 6.24 1.14 12.86
C LEU A 231 7.44 1.81 13.55
N HIS A 232 8.10 1.05 14.41
CA HIS A 232 9.45 1.38 14.86
C HIS A 232 10.46 0.73 13.92
N SER A 233 11.55 1.42 13.62
CA SER A 233 12.60 0.94 12.71
C SER A 233 13.11 -0.47 13.06
N ARG A 234 13.28 -0.76 14.36
CA ARG A 234 13.69 -2.09 14.83
C ARG A 234 12.78 -3.23 14.36
N PHE A 235 11.46 -3.00 14.29
CA PHE A 235 10.52 -4.02 13.84
C PHE A 235 10.55 -4.22 12.33
N VAL A 236 10.87 -3.16 11.57
CA VAL A 236 11.07 -3.26 10.13
C VAL A 236 12.30 -4.12 9.82
N VAL A 237 13.41 -3.88 10.52
CA VAL A 237 14.64 -4.68 10.37
C VAL A 237 14.37 -6.15 10.70
N VAL A 238 13.73 -6.43 11.85
CA VAL A 238 13.39 -7.80 12.25
C VAL A 238 12.47 -8.49 11.23
N ALA A 239 11.46 -7.77 10.71
CA ALA A 239 10.56 -8.33 9.71
C ALA A 239 11.26 -8.63 8.38
N LEU A 240 12.17 -7.76 7.93
CA LEU A 240 12.98 -7.99 6.74
C LEU A 240 13.88 -9.21 6.90
N MET A 241 14.59 -9.31 8.04
CA MET A 241 15.44 -10.48 8.32
C MET A 241 14.63 -11.78 8.37
N ALA A 242 13.46 -11.77 9.03
CA ALA A 242 12.58 -12.93 9.07
C ALA A 242 12.09 -13.32 7.67
N LEU A 243 11.76 -12.34 6.82
CA LEU A 243 11.33 -12.59 5.44
C LEU A 243 12.44 -13.25 4.62
N PHE A 244 13.68 -12.76 4.72
CA PHE A 244 14.84 -13.38 4.07
C PHE A 244 15.08 -14.81 4.56
N LEU A 245 14.94 -15.07 5.86
CA LEU A 245 15.12 -16.40 6.45
C LEU A 245 14.05 -17.39 5.97
N ILE A 246 12.79 -16.94 5.85
CA ILE A 246 11.64 -17.78 5.51
C ILE A 246 11.49 -17.95 3.98
N TRP A 247 12.09 -17.07 3.17
CA TRP A 247 11.93 -17.06 1.71
C TRP A 247 12.26 -18.39 1.02
N PRO A 248 13.39 -19.09 1.33
CA PRO A 248 13.69 -20.37 0.69
C PRO A 248 12.59 -21.42 0.91
N THR A 249 12.06 -21.52 2.13
CA THR A 249 10.97 -22.44 2.46
C THR A 249 9.68 -22.09 1.71
N VAL A 250 9.35 -20.80 1.61
CA VAL A 250 8.18 -20.33 0.86
C VAL A 250 8.34 -20.61 -0.65
N TYR A 251 9.54 -20.47 -1.18
CA TYR A 251 9.84 -20.76 -2.58
C TYR A 251 9.75 -22.26 -2.89
N ALA A 252 10.30 -23.11 -2.02
CA ALA A 252 10.20 -24.57 -2.14
C ALA A 252 8.73 -25.01 -2.12
N ALA A 253 7.95 -24.59 -1.11
CA ALA A 253 6.53 -24.92 -1.01
C ALA A 253 5.72 -24.44 -2.23
N ARG A 254 6.04 -23.26 -2.78
CA ARG A 254 5.43 -22.78 -4.03
C ARG A 254 5.76 -23.69 -5.21
N ASN A 255 7.00 -24.15 -5.32
CA ASN A 255 7.43 -25.02 -6.42
C ASN A 255 6.77 -26.40 -6.30
N ASP A 256 6.67 -26.96 -5.10
CA ASP A 256 5.96 -28.22 -4.85
C ASP A 256 4.49 -28.14 -5.29
N LEU A 257 3.81 -27.03 -4.97
CA LEU A 257 2.42 -26.80 -5.39
C LEU A 257 2.28 -26.67 -6.92
N ARG A 258 3.28 -26.10 -7.61
CA ARG A 258 3.28 -25.98 -9.07
C ARG A 258 3.54 -27.31 -9.75
N ALA A 259 4.53 -28.05 -9.27
CA ALA A 259 4.85 -29.38 -9.75
C ALA A 259 3.66 -30.34 -9.54
N GLY A 260 3.05 -30.32 -8.34
CA GLY A 260 1.83 -31.09 -8.05
C GLY A 260 0.62 -30.68 -8.87
N GLY A 261 0.61 -29.45 -9.40
CA GLY A 261 -0.38 -28.95 -10.36
C GLY A 261 -0.02 -29.19 -11.84
N GLY A 262 1.05 -29.92 -12.15
CA GLY A 262 1.45 -30.19 -13.53
C GLY A 262 2.05 -28.99 -14.28
N VAL A 263 2.44 -27.93 -13.55
CA VAL A 263 3.21 -26.82 -14.14
C VAL A 263 4.68 -27.15 -14.08
N ALA A 264 5.36 -27.09 -15.23
CA ALA A 264 6.81 -27.29 -15.30
C ALA A 264 7.52 -26.28 -14.38
N VAL A 265 8.32 -26.82 -13.45
CA VAL A 265 9.19 -26.04 -12.57
C VAL A 265 10.61 -26.27 -13.04
N ASP A 266 11.36 -25.20 -13.23
CA ASP A 266 12.79 -25.28 -13.49
C ASP A 266 13.54 -25.56 -12.18
N GLU A 267 14.02 -26.80 -12.02
CA GLU A 267 14.79 -27.23 -10.85
C GLU A 267 16.15 -26.54 -10.75
N ALA A 268 16.66 -25.97 -11.85
CA ALA A 268 17.91 -25.22 -11.85
C ALA A 268 17.76 -23.81 -11.25
N MET A 269 16.54 -23.29 -11.10
CA MET A 269 16.29 -21.97 -10.51
C MET A 269 16.16 -22.02 -8.99
N SER A 270 17.17 -21.51 -8.29
CA SER A 270 17.15 -21.41 -6.83
C SER A 270 16.25 -20.26 -6.32
N SER A 271 15.93 -20.29 -5.03
CA SER A 271 15.23 -19.17 -4.38
C SER A 271 16.03 -17.86 -4.40
N ALA A 272 17.36 -17.95 -4.47
CA ALA A 272 18.26 -16.80 -4.57
C ALA A 272 18.19 -16.19 -5.97
N ASP A 273 18.14 -17.01 -7.02
CA ASP A 273 17.97 -16.54 -8.41
C ASP A 273 16.67 -15.76 -8.58
N ARG A 274 15.61 -16.16 -7.86
CA ARG A 274 14.35 -15.43 -7.88
C ARG A 274 14.36 -14.11 -7.12
N LEU A 275 15.32 -13.90 -6.22
CA LEU A 275 15.57 -12.62 -5.57
C LEU A 275 16.52 -11.71 -6.36
N ARG A 276 16.98 -12.14 -7.55
CA ARG A 276 17.74 -11.30 -8.49
C ARG A 276 16.88 -10.24 -9.17
N LEU A 277 16.31 -9.37 -8.33
CA LEU A 277 15.53 -8.20 -8.72
C LEU A 277 16.38 -7.17 -9.47
N ASP A 278 17.70 -7.19 -9.26
CA ASP A 278 18.69 -6.44 -10.02
C ASP A 278 18.62 -6.78 -11.51
N LEU A 279 18.61 -8.06 -11.88
CA LEU A 279 18.50 -8.48 -13.28
C LEU A 279 17.19 -8.06 -13.94
N GLN A 280 16.10 -8.00 -13.16
CA GLN A 280 14.81 -7.51 -13.66
C GLN A 280 14.80 -6.00 -13.89
N VAL A 281 15.75 -5.25 -13.35
CA VAL A 281 15.90 -3.82 -13.65
C VAL A 281 16.89 -3.62 -14.78
N THR A 282 18.01 -4.34 -14.78
CA THR A 282 19.12 -4.07 -15.69
C THR A 282 18.88 -4.53 -17.11
N ARG A 283 18.05 -5.54 -17.36
CA ARG A 283 17.69 -5.91 -18.74
C ARG A 283 17.14 -4.76 -19.58
N ALA A 284 16.56 -3.74 -18.97
CA ALA A 284 16.08 -2.57 -19.71
C ALA A 284 17.22 -1.68 -20.26
N SER A 285 18.47 -1.81 -19.77
CA SER A 285 19.62 -1.07 -20.29
C SER A 285 20.17 -1.63 -21.60
N GLU A 286 19.79 -2.85 -21.97
CA GLU A 286 20.24 -3.53 -23.19
C GLU A 286 19.51 -3.02 -24.45
N TYR A 287 18.50 -2.16 -24.30
CA TYR A 287 17.63 -1.71 -25.39
C TYR A 287 17.62 -0.18 -25.52
N ASP A 288 17.49 0.28 -26.75
CA ASP A 288 17.24 1.69 -27.04
C ASP A 288 15.83 2.08 -26.59
N THR A 289 15.71 3.13 -25.78
CA THR A 289 14.43 3.59 -25.21
C THR A 289 14.03 4.97 -25.75
N PRO A 290 12.73 5.28 -25.87
CA PRO A 290 11.57 4.45 -25.53
C PRO A 290 11.30 3.32 -26.54
N VAL A 291 10.92 2.15 -26.05
CA VAL A 291 10.48 1.02 -26.88
C VAL A 291 8.98 1.13 -27.15
N ASP A 292 8.62 0.99 -28.43
CA ASP A 292 7.24 0.95 -28.87
C ASP A 292 6.72 -0.49 -28.84
N ILE A 293 5.78 -0.75 -27.92
CA ILE A 293 5.02 -1.99 -27.84
C ILE A 293 3.54 -1.63 -27.67
N GLU A 294 2.67 -2.51 -28.15
CA GLU A 294 1.22 -2.35 -27.99
C GLU A 294 0.87 -2.24 -26.50
N ARG A 295 0.42 -1.05 -26.10
CA ARG A 295 0.06 -0.71 -24.72
C ARG A 295 -1.10 0.28 -24.69
N PRO A 296 -1.92 0.28 -23.64
CA PRO A 296 -3.05 1.19 -23.58
C PRO A 296 -2.60 2.64 -23.47
N GLY A 297 -3.13 3.48 -24.35
CA GLY A 297 -2.91 4.93 -24.30
C GLY A 297 -3.59 5.60 -23.09
N PRO A 298 -3.37 6.91 -22.86
CA PRO A 298 -3.93 7.61 -21.70
C PRO A 298 -5.46 7.56 -21.60
N VAL A 299 -6.16 7.60 -22.74
CA VAL A 299 -7.63 7.50 -22.79
C VAL A 299 -8.09 6.09 -22.40
N GLU A 300 -7.38 5.07 -22.87
CA GLU A 300 -7.65 3.68 -22.51
C GLU A 300 -7.37 3.42 -21.04
N VAL A 301 -6.33 4.01 -20.46
CA VAL A 301 -6.05 3.92 -19.02
C VAL A 301 -7.25 4.39 -18.21
N VAL A 302 -7.89 5.49 -18.61
CA VAL A 302 -9.10 6.01 -17.96
C VAL A 302 -10.31 5.10 -18.22
N ARG A 303 -10.57 4.69 -19.46
CA ARG A 303 -11.67 3.77 -19.81
C ARG A 303 -11.59 2.47 -19.02
N TYR A 304 -10.44 1.81 -19.08
CA TYR A 304 -10.15 0.54 -18.41
C TYR A 304 -10.17 0.65 -16.90
N GLY A 305 -9.89 1.85 -16.38
CA GLY A 305 -9.96 2.21 -14.98
C GLY A 305 -11.39 2.39 -14.46
N LEU A 306 -12.21 3.10 -15.22
CA LEU A 306 -13.57 3.50 -14.84
C LEU A 306 -14.61 2.41 -15.08
N VAL A 307 -14.46 1.66 -16.18
CA VAL A 307 -15.44 0.67 -16.61
C VAL A 307 -14.94 -0.73 -16.22
N PRO A 308 -15.62 -1.43 -15.29
CA PRO A 308 -15.34 -2.83 -15.01
C PRO A 308 -15.45 -3.66 -16.29
N ARG A 309 -14.58 -4.66 -16.47
CA ARG A 309 -14.52 -5.47 -17.70
C ARG A 309 -15.86 -6.12 -18.08
N MET A 310 -16.71 -6.44 -17.11
CA MET A 310 -18.06 -6.98 -17.37
C MET A 310 -18.97 -6.01 -18.16
N PHE A 311 -18.69 -4.71 -18.13
CA PHE A 311 -19.41 -3.68 -18.85
C PHE A 311 -18.61 -3.15 -20.06
N ASP A 312 -17.46 -3.78 -20.37
CA ASP A 312 -16.59 -3.43 -21.49
C ASP A 312 -16.10 -4.71 -22.21
N PRO A 313 -17.00 -5.40 -22.95
CA PRO A 313 -16.69 -6.70 -23.56
C PRO A 313 -15.62 -6.61 -24.64
N ASP A 314 -15.49 -5.45 -25.31
CA ASP A 314 -14.52 -5.22 -26.38
C ASP A 314 -13.10 -4.94 -25.86
N ARG A 315 -12.90 -4.92 -24.54
CA ARG A 315 -11.61 -4.63 -23.92
C ARG A 315 -10.62 -5.78 -24.16
N PRO A 316 -9.46 -5.52 -24.79
CA PRO A 316 -8.42 -6.54 -24.96
C PRO A 316 -7.84 -6.98 -23.61
N ALA A 317 -7.27 -8.19 -23.58
CA ALA A 317 -6.56 -8.66 -22.40
C ALA A 317 -5.33 -7.76 -22.14
N LEU A 318 -5.21 -7.25 -20.92
CA LEU A 318 -4.07 -6.41 -20.52
C LEU A 318 -2.97 -7.25 -19.92
N SER A 319 -1.82 -7.29 -20.58
CA SER A 319 -0.60 -7.83 -20.00
C SER A 319 0.62 -7.20 -20.67
N THR A 320 0.89 -5.92 -20.40
CA THR A 320 2.12 -5.24 -20.83
C THR A 320 3.34 -6.02 -20.37
N GLY A 321 3.28 -6.65 -19.19
CA GLY A 321 4.34 -7.54 -18.71
C GLY A 321 4.59 -8.75 -19.63
N ALA A 322 3.52 -9.39 -20.14
CA ALA A 322 3.67 -10.47 -21.12
C ALA A 322 4.14 -9.93 -22.48
N ARG A 323 3.65 -8.77 -22.92
CA ARG A 323 4.10 -8.12 -24.17
C ARG A 323 5.58 -7.74 -24.13
N ILE A 324 6.05 -7.17 -23.02
CA ILE A 324 7.48 -6.92 -22.79
C ILE A 324 8.21 -8.26 -22.89
N ASN A 325 7.74 -9.30 -22.23
CA ASN A 325 8.44 -10.57 -22.24
C ASN A 325 8.46 -11.25 -23.64
N GLU A 326 7.38 -11.17 -24.41
CA GLU A 326 7.31 -11.59 -25.81
C GLU A 326 8.31 -10.79 -26.68
N TYR A 327 8.37 -9.47 -26.49
CA TYR A 327 9.34 -8.60 -27.17
C TYR A 327 10.79 -8.98 -26.86
N LEU A 328 11.08 -9.39 -25.62
CA LEU A 328 12.40 -9.87 -25.19
C LEU A 328 12.71 -11.30 -25.68
N GLY A 329 11.85 -11.92 -26.51
CA GLY A 329 12.04 -13.26 -27.04
C GLY A 329 11.63 -14.40 -26.09
N GLY A 330 10.93 -14.09 -24.99
CA GLY A 330 10.36 -15.07 -24.06
C GLY A 330 8.93 -15.48 -24.43
N THR A 331 8.34 -16.37 -23.62
CA THR A 331 6.94 -16.80 -23.81
C THR A 331 5.95 -15.95 -23.01
N SER A 332 4.68 -15.89 -23.42
CA SER A 332 3.63 -15.15 -22.69
C SER A 332 3.47 -15.56 -21.21
N THR A 333 3.96 -16.76 -20.86
CA THR A 333 3.92 -17.33 -19.50
C THR A 333 5.22 -17.16 -18.70
N SER A 334 6.34 -16.78 -19.31
CA SER A 334 7.60 -16.60 -18.57
C SER A 334 7.64 -15.21 -17.93
N ALA A 335 7.55 -15.14 -16.61
CA ALA A 335 7.52 -13.86 -15.90
C ALA A 335 8.93 -13.33 -15.60
N TYR A 336 9.59 -12.74 -16.59
CA TYR A 336 10.65 -11.74 -16.39
C TYR A 336 10.08 -10.34 -16.60
N THR A 337 9.16 -9.93 -15.72
CA THR A 337 8.59 -8.57 -15.78
C THR A 337 9.53 -7.60 -15.11
N PHE A 338 9.86 -6.49 -15.80
CA PHE A 338 10.61 -5.40 -15.21
C PHE A 338 9.95 -4.87 -13.93
N LEU A 339 10.75 -4.37 -13.00
CA LEU A 339 10.22 -3.58 -11.89
C LEU A 339 9.68 -2.24 -12.38
N SER A 340 8.92 -1.54 -11.55
CA SER A 340 8.22 -0.30 -11.97
C SER A 340 9.15 0.74 -12.60
N LEU A 341 10.35 1.00 -12.04
CA LEU A 341 11.29 1.97 -12.67
C LEU A 341 11.80 1.49 -14.02
N GLY A 342 12.19 0.21 -14.12
CA GLY A 342 12.67 -0.38 -15.36
C GLY A 342 11.58 -0.37 -16.43
N THR A 343 10.34 -0.65 -16.06
CA THR A 343 9.18 -0.62 -16.95
C THR A 343 8.93 0.79 -17.50
N VAL A 344 8.89 1.80 -16.63
CA VAL A 344 8.66 3.18 -17.06
C VAL A 344 9.82 3.67 -17.95
N TYR A 345 11.06 3.33 -17.61
CA TYR A 345 12.21 3.66 -18.44
C TYR A 345 12.14 3.00 -19.82
N PHE A 346 11.86 1.70 -19.85
CA PHE A 346 11.76 0.93 -21.09
C PHE A 346 10.71 1.52 -22.03
N LEU A 347 9.56 1.92 -21.49
CA LEU A 347 8.41 2.36 -22.27
C LEU A 347 8.40 3.86 -22.60
N GLU A 348 8.86 4.71 -21.69
CA GLU A 348 8.74 6.18 -21.79
C GLU A 348 10.10 6.90 -21.77
N GLY A 349 11.20 6.16 -21.66
CA GLY A 349 12.56 6.68 -21.60
C GLY A 349 12.90 7.40 -20.29
N PRO A 350 14.07 8.07 -20.23
CA PRO A 350 14.54 8.76 -19.03
C PRO A 350 13.58 9.83 -18.50
N TRP A 351 13.01 10.62 -19.41
CA TRP A 351 12.06 11.69 -19.05
C TRP A 351 10.75 11.14 -18.49
N GLY A 352 10.28 9.99 -19.01
CA GLY A 352 9.12 9.30 -18.47
C GLY A 352 9.28 8.95 -16.99
N VAL A 353 10.47 8.46 -16.60
CA VAL A 353 10.78 8.15 -15.20
C VAL A 353 10.64 9.39 -14.31
N VAL A 354 11.21 10.51 -14.74
CA VAL A 354 11.17 11.79 -14.00
C VAL A 354 9.72 12.28 -13.85
N LEU A 355 8.99 12.38 -14.97
CA LEU A 355 7.64 12.94 -15.01
C LEU A 355 6.65 12.08 -14.25
N PHE A 356 6.74 10.76 -14.39
CA PHE A 356 5.86 9.82 -13.70
C PHE A 356 5.99 9.96 -12.17
N HIS A 357 7.21 9.93 -11.65
CA HIS A 357 7.45 9.98 -10.21
C HIS A 357 7.20 11.37 -9.63
N ALA A 358 7.54 12.45 -10.35
CA ALA A 358 7.17 13.81 -9.94
C ALA A 358 5.64 14.01 -9.88
N GLY A 359 4.91 13.47 -10.87
CA GLY A 359 3.45 13.51 -10.90
C GLY A 359 2.82 12.78 -9.71
N TRP A 360 3.28 11.57 -9.39
CA TRP A 360 2.78 10.83 -8.24
C TRP A 360 3.23 11.43 -6.90
N ALA A 361 4.40 12.07 -6.84
CA ALA A 361 4.79 12.87 -5.68
C ALA A 361 3.84 14.03 -5.45
N LEU A 362 3.41 14.72 -6.52
CA LEU A 362 2.43 15.80 -6.44
C LEU A 362 1.09 15.28 -5.93
N VAL A 363 0.58 14.18 -6.50
CA VAL A 363 -0.65 13.53 -6.04
C VAL A 363 -0.55 13.14 -4.56
N GLY A 364 0.54 12.50 -4.15
CA GLY A 364 0.77 12.09 -2.76
C GLY A 364 0.80 13.27 -1.79
N VAL A 365 1.51 14.34 -2.15
CA VAL A 365 1.58 15.58 -1.37
C VAL A 365 0.22 16.26 -1.26
N LEU A 366 -0.54 16.36 -2.36
CA LEU A 366 -1.89 16.91 -2.34
C LEU A 366 -2.79 16.08 -1.42
N LEU A 367 -2.76 14.76 -1.54
CA LEU A 367 -3.55 13.85 -0.72
C LEU A 367 -3.15 13.89 0.75
N LEU A 368 -1.90 14.15 1.11
CA LEU A 368 -1.44 14.15 2.50
C LEU A 368 -1.38 15.54 3.16
N ARG A 369 -1.31 16.63 2.38
CA ARG A 369 -1.04 17.99 2.91
C ARG A 369 -2.01 19.08 2.47
N ALA A 370 -2.67 18.95 1.31
CA ALA A 370 -3.60 20.00 0.84
C ALA A 370 -4.74 20.24 1.85
N GLY A 371 -4.94 21.48 2.28
CA GLY A 371 -5.99 21.84 3.24
C GLY A 371 -5.81 21.26 4.65
N GLY A 372 -4.59 20.84 5.02
CA GLY A 372 -4.27 20.28 6.33
C GLY A 372 -4.10 18.76 6.33
N ALA A 373 -4.09 18.17 7.54
CA ALA A 373 -3.88 16.73 7.73
C ALA A 373 -4.97 15.88 7.04
N PRO A 374 -4.63 14.69 6.53
CA PRO A 374 -5.55 13.92 5.71
C PRO A 374 -6.60 13.20 6.57
N GLY A 375 -7.87 13.30 6.18
CA GLY A 375 -8.93 12.46 6.74
C GLY A 375 -8.89 11.02 6.19
N PRO A 376 -9.84 10.15 6.58
CA PRO A 376 -9.81 8.73 6.22
C PRO A 376 -9.96 8.51 4.71
N ILE A 377 -10.74 9.37 4.03
CA ILE A 377 -10.92 9.34 2.57
C ILE A 377 -9.60 9.63 1.85
N ARG A 378 -8.90 10.70 2.24
CA ARG A 378 -7.63 11.11 1.62
C ARG A 378 -6.55 10.06 1.88
N LEU A 379 -6.51 9.48 3.08
CA LEU A 379 -5.60 8.40 3.41
C LEU A 379 -5.90 7.12 2.60
N ALA A 380 -7.17 6.80 2.38
CA ALA A 380 -7.58 5.67 1.53
C ALA A 380 -7.14 5.86 0.07
N VAL A 381 -7.40 7.03 -0.53
CA VAL A 381 -6.96 7.31 -1.91
C VAL A 381 -5.43 7.31 -2.01
N PHE A 382 -4.72 7.85 -1.01
CA PHE A 382 -3.26 7.77 -0.95
C PHE A 382 -2.78 6.31 -0.87
N SER A 383 -3.49 5.46 -0.13
CA SER A 383 -3.17 4.03 -0.05
C SER A 383 -3.27 3.33 -1.40
N PHE A 384 -4.18 3.75 -2.29
CA PHE A 384 -4.26 3.23 -3.65
C PHE A 384 -3.08 3.68 -4.51
N ALA A 385 -2.61 4.92 -4.36
CA ALA A 385 -1.39 5.38 -5.03
C ALA A 385 -0.18 4.56 -4.58
N VAL A 386 -0.05 4.28 -3.28
CA VAL A 386 1.00 3.41 -2.74
C VAL A 386 0.88 1.96 -3.22
N ALA A 387 -0.34 1.41 -3.27
CA ALA A 387 -0.59 0.01 -3.62
C ALA A 387 -0.50 -0.31 -5.12
N ALA A 388 -0.55 0.72 -5.98
CA ALA A 388 -0.52 0.54 -7.42
C ALA A 388 0.64 1.34 -8.08
N PRO A 389 0.50 2.62 -8.47
CA PRO A 389 1.50 3.32 -9.28
C PRO A 389 2.84 3.56 -8.58
N LEU A 390 2.86 3.68 -7.25
CA LEU A 390 4.10 3.82 -6.48
C LEU A 390 4.66 2.47 -6.00
N MET A 391 3.96 1.38 -6.28
CA MET A 391 4.40 0.05 -5.86
C MET A 391 5.46 -0.48 -6.82
N TRP A 392 6.65 -0.76 -6.29
CA TRP A 392 7.82 -1.18 -7.07
C TRP A 392 7.62 -2.46 -7.90
N SER A 393 6.69 -3.33 -7.49
CA SER A 393 6.37 -4.59 -8.16
C SER A 393 5.28 -4.48 -9.24
N LYS A 394 4.73 -3.28 -9.50
CA LYS A 394 3.64 -3.08 -10.46
C LYS A 394 4.17 -2.53 -11.79
N VAL A 395 3.56 -3.00 -12.87
CA VAL A 395 3.94 -2.69 -14.25
C VAL A 395 3.17 -1.45 -14.70
N TYR A 396 3.88 -0.52 -15.37
CA TYR A 396 3.28 0.62 -16.07
C TYR A 396 2.86 0.19 -17.49
N PRO A 397 1.70 0.64 -18.02
CA PRO A 397 0.73 1.58 -17.44
C PRO A 397 -0.39 0.94 -16.58
N GLU A 398 -0.43 -0.38 -16.40
CA GLU A 398 -1.50 -1.06 -15.66
C GLU A 398 -1.64 -0.62 -14.21
N SER A 399 -0.54 -0.20 -13.59
CA SER A 399 -0.56 0.39 -12.25
C SER A 399 -1.43 1.65 -12.16
N MET A 400 -1.53 2.43 -13.23
CA MET A 400 -2.44 3.58 -13.31
C MET A 400 -3.89 3.15 -13.44
N ILE A 401 -4.16 2.12 -14.25
CA ILE A 401 -5.50 1.53 -14.40
C ILE A 401 -5.99 1.01 -13.04
N LEU A 402 -5.14 0.28 -12.32
CA LEU A 402 -5.44 -0.25 -10.99
C LEU A 402 -5.76 0.87 -9.99
N PHE A 403 -5.04 2.00 -10.02
CA PHE A 403 -5.36 3.14 -9.16
C PHE A 403 -6.78 3.67 -9.39
N VAL A 404 -7.18 3.82 -10.66
CA VAL A 404 -8.53 4.28 -11.01
C VAL A 404 -9.56 3.22 -10.58
N GLN A 405 -9.31 1.94 -10.87
CA GLN A 405 -10.20 0.85 -10.46
C GLN A 405 -10.40 0.78 -8.95
N PHE A 406 -9.33 0.88 -8.16
CA PHE A 406 -9.42 0.88 -6.69
C PHE A 406 -10.22 2.08 -6.20
N THR A 407 -10.03 3.25 -6.82
CA THR A 407 -10.76 4.48 -6.46
C THR A 407 -12.24 4.35 -6.74
N VAL A 408 -12.61 3.83 -7.92
CA VAL A 408 -14.01 3.61 -8.32
C VAL A 408 -14.67 2.55 -7.45
N ALA A 409 -14.01 1.40 -7.25
CA ALA A 409 -14.48 0.32 -6.38
C ALA A 409 -14.70 0.78 -4.92
N ALA A 410 -13.94 1.78 -4.46
CA ALA A 410 -14.07 2.33 -3.12
C ALA A 410 -15.18 3.37 -2.97
N LEU A 411 -15.75 3.92 -4.06
CA LEU A 411 -16.73 5.00 -4.01
C LEU A 411 -17.90 4.75 -3.05
N PRO A 412 -18.53 3.54 -2.98
CA PRO A 412 -19.61 3.28 -2.03
C PRO A 412 -19.17 3.48 -0.57
N VAL A 413 -17.96 3.03 -0.22
CA VAL A 413 -17.40 3.17 1.12
C VAL A 413 -17.01 4.63 1.40
N LEU A 414 -16.42 5.32 0.42
CA LEU A 414 -16.04 6.73 0.56
C LEU A 414 -17.28 7.63 0.72
N LEU A 415 -18.36 7.33 0.00
CA LEU A 415 -19.66 7.98 0.15
C LEU A 415 -20.25 7.70 1.54
N LEU A 416 -20.25 6.45 1.98
CA LEU A 416 -20.71 6.08 3.32
C LEU A 416 -19.93 6.83 4.42
N LEU A 417 -18.61 6.93 4.29
CA LEU A 417 -17.77 7.70 5.21
C LEU A 417 -18.16 9.18 5.20
N ARG A 418 -18.35 9.77 4.01
CA ARG A 418 -18.76 11.17 3.86
C ARG A 418 -20.13 11.44 4.50
N LEU A 419 -21.10 10.56 4.29
CA LEU A 419 -22.45 10.66 4.87
C LEU A 419 -22.44 10.45 6.39
N SER A 420 -21.53 9.61 6.91
CA SER A 420 -21.38 9.37 8.35
C SER A 420 -20.64 10.48 9.11
N ARG A 421 -20.09 11.48 8.40
CA ARG A 421 -19.26 12.53 9.00
C ARG A 421 -20.10 13.46 9.86
N ARG A 422 -19.74 13.61 11.14
CA ARG A 422 -20.33 14.63 12.01
C ARG A 422 -19.74 16.00 11.65
N ARG A 423 -20.58 17.02 11.55
CA ARG A 423 -20.11 18.41 11.50
C ARG A 423 -19.36 18.68 12.81
N PRO A 424 -18.17 19.31 12.76
CA PRO A 424 -17.52 19.74 13.98
C PRO A 424 -18.51 20.64 14.74
N PRO A 425 -18.62 20.52 16.08
CA PRO A 425 -19.38 21.49 16.84
C PRO A 425 -18.83 22.86 16.48
N SER A 426 -19.67 23.73 15.91
CA SER A 426 -19.31 25.14 15.72
C SER A 426 -18.71 25.59 17.04
N ARG A 427 -17.44 25.99 17.04
CA ARG A 427 -16.85 26.67 18.19
C ARG A 427 -17.84 27.78 18.50
N ALA A 428 -18.58 27.64 19.60
CA ALA A 428 -19.45 28.70 20.07
C ALA A 428 -18.56 29.92 20.11
N ALA A 429 -18.87 30.92 19.28
CA ALA A 429 -18.17 32.18 19.31
C ALA A 429 -18.13 32.60 20.78
N PRO A 430 -16.98 32.99 21.34
CA PRO A 430 -16.96 33.52 22.69
C PRO A 430 -18.00 34.63 22.71
N GLN A 431 -19.10 34.40 23.45
CA GLN A 431 -20.03 35.45 23.83
C GLN A 431 -19.20 36.39 24.68
N HIS A 432 -18.51 37.32 24.02
CA HIS A 432 -17.98 38.48 24.69
C HIS A 432 -19.20 39.17 25.29
N ALA A 433 -19.27 39.02 26.61
CA ALA A 433 -19.94 39.88 27.55
C ALA A 433 -20.28 41.25 26.94
N ARG A 434 -21.49 41.37 26.40
CA ARG A 434 -22.24 42.62 26.47
C ARG A 434 -22.84 42.67 27.88
N SER A 435 -22.03 43.13 28.82
CA SER A 435 -22.45 43.63 30.13
C SER A 435 -21.83 45.02 30.26
N GLY A 436 -22.54 46.05 29.81
CA GLY A 436 -23.13 47.09 30.67
C GLY A 436 -23.05 48.39 29.86
N THR A 437 -24.16 49.04 29.55
CA THR A 437 -24.74 50.19 30.28
C THR A 437 -23.76 51.34 30.43
#